data_AF-A0A965S3B7-F1
#
_entry.id   AF-A0A965S3B7-F1
#
_cell.length_a   1.000
_cell.length_b   1.000
_cell.length_c   1.000
_cell.angle_alpha   90.00
_cell.angle_beta   90.00
_cell.angle_gamma   90.00
#
_symmetry.space_group_name_H-M   'P 1'
#
loop_
_entity.id
_entity.type
_entity.pdbx_description
1 polymer ?
#
loop_
_entity_poly.entity_id
_entity_poly.type
_entity_poly.pdbx_seq_one_letter_code
_entity_poly.pdbx_strand_id
1 'polypeptide(L)'
;MLKTVSSITNAIGALNYKGTWNASTNSPTLASNAGTKGDYYVVSVSGTTSLNGISNWGVGDWVTFNGAVWQRVEGGADGNFVNLTATGLSQTAELRSTRAVNTDYVTRSVNTQASGDVYTYYSSIESNGNSTNSRHFTAVTQGVAAWFLYGNGTTSFTSDECLKRDIETTRDGYLQDISKIRIVKYKWKNGPDNAHKELGWIAQEVEQVFPGLVQEEELENGASFKVVKSSVFVPILLKCVQELKAEIDSLKSEIATIKGV
;
A
#
# COMPACT_ATOMS: atom_id res chain seq x y z
N MET A 1 -21.73 14.65 69.67
CA MET A 1 -20.73 15.38 68.86
C MET A 1 -21.10 15.21 67.41
N LEU A 2 -21.38 16.34 66.75
CA LEU A 2 -21.83 16.46 65.37
C LEU A 2 -20.68 16.02 64.43
N LYS A 3 -20.87 14.96 63.64
CA LYS A 3 -19.98 14.66 62.51
C LYS A 3 -20.37 15.59 61.36
N THR A 4 -19.73 16.74 61.24
CA THR A 4 -19.80 17.55 60.04
C THR A 4 -19.08 16.82 58.92
N VAL A 5 -19.86 16.21 58.02
CA VAL A 5 -19.37 15.91 56.68
C VAL A 5 -19.21 17.28 56.01
N SER A 6 -17.97 17.73 55.83
CA SER A 6 -17.69 18.87 54.96
C SER A 6 -18.02 18.43 53.53
N SER A 7 -19.25 18.69 53.09
CA SER A 7 -19.55 18.74 51.67
C SER A 7 -18.81 19.95 51.13
N ILE A 8 -17.60 19.75 50.60
CA ILE A 8 -17.02 20.74 49.71
C ILE A 8 -17.95 20.74 48.50
N THR A 9 -18.88 21.70 48.48
CA THR A 9 -19.64 22.01 47.28
C THR A 9 -18.61 22.44 46.27
N ASN A 10 -18.29 21.55 45.33
CA ASN A 10 -17.39 21.86 44.24
C ASN A 10 -17.89 23.15 43.58
N ALA A 11 -17.00 24.13 43.42
CA ALA A 11 -17.34 25.45 42.89
C ALA A 11 -18.06 25.30 41.53
N ILE A 12 -18.96 26.24 41.23
CA ILE A 12 -19.72 26.25 39.97
C ILE A 12 -18.73 26.13 38.79
N GLY A 13 -18.76 25.00 38.08
CA GLY A 13 -17.89 24.73 36.93
C GLY A 13 -16.74 23.74 37.16
N ALA A 14 -16.57 23.18 38.36
CA ALA A 14 -15.58 22.14 38.61
C ALA A 14 -15.95 20.78 37.97
N LEU A 15 -14.94 20.03 37.53
CA LEU A 15 -15.10 18.65 37.07
C LEU A 15 -15.14 17.68 38.26
N ASN A 16 -16.15 16.82 38.31
CA ASN A 16 -16.38 15.83 39.36
C ASN A 16 -16.03 14.44 38.84
N TYR A 17 -14.92 13.87 39.31
CA TYR A 17 -14.57 12.51 38.94
C TYR A 17 -15.54 11.49 39.56
N LYS A 18 -16.15 10.65 38.73
CA LYS A 18 -17.14 9.65 39.14
C LYS A 18 -16.61 8.22 39.13
N GLY A 19 -15.39 8.01 38.64
CA GLY A 19 -14.78 6.68 38.51
C GLY A 19 -14.52 6.30 37.06
N THR A 20 -14.37 5.00 36.81
CA THR A 20 -14.14 4.50 35.46
C THR A 20 -15.43 4.12 34.76
N TRP A 21 -15.41 4.10 33.42
CA TRP A 21 -16.53 3.69 32.58
C TRP A 21 -16.10 2.66 31.55
N ASN A 22 -16.84 1.56 31.44
CA ASN A 22 -16.67 0.55 30.41
C ASN A 22 -17.55 0.93 29.22
N ALA A 23 -16.94 1.43 28.14
CA ALA A 23 -17.65 1.94 26.97
C ALA A 23 -18.20 0.82 26.06
N SER A 24 -17.78 -0.43 26.26
CA SER A 24 -18.31 -1.59 25.52
C SER A 24 -19.66 -2.05 26.09
N THR A 25 -19.79 -2.03 27.42
CA THR A 25 -21.00 -2.52 28.13
C THR A 25 -21.88 -1.40 28.69
N ASN A 26 -21.47 -0.13 28.53
CA ASN A 26 -22.09 1.03 29.16
C ASN A 26 -22.25 0.87 30.69
N SER A 27 -21.13 0.67 31.38
CA SER A 27 -21.11 0.45 32.83
C SER A 27 -20.16 1.41 33.55
N PRO A 28 -20.63 2.27 34.47
CA PRO A 28 -22.04 2.47 34.83
C PRO A 28 -22.88 2.99 33.66
N THR A 29 -24.19 2.75 33.71
CA THR A 29 -25.10 3.14 32.61
C THR A 29 -25.20 4.66 32.51
N LEU A 30 -24.73 5.18 31.39
CA LEU A 30 -24.91 6.57 30.98
C LEU A 30 -25.97 6.62 29.87
N ALA A 31 -26.79 7.68 29.87
CA ALA A 31 -27.77 7.93 28.83
C ALA A 31 -27.51 9.30 28.18
N SER A 32 -27.79 9.40 26.88
CA SER A 32 -27.66 10.66 26.15
C SER A 32 -28.55 11.75 26.76
N ASN A 33 -28.04 12.97 26.83
CA ASN A 33 -28.73 14.12 27.42
C ASN A 33 -29.07 14.01 28.92
N ALA A 34 -28.52 13.01 29.63
CA ALA A 34 -28.80 12.79 31.05
C ALA A 34 -27.51 12.65 31.86
N GLY A 35 -27.35 13.54 32.85
CA GLY A 35 -26.18 13.57 33.74
C GLY A 35 -26.21 14.80 34.64
N THR A 36 -25.21 14.92 35.51
CA THR A 36 -24.99 16.10 36.34
C THR A 36 -23.86 16.92 35.74
N LYS A 37 -24.07 18.23 35.56
CA LYS A 37 -23.04 19.12 35.00
C LYS A 37 -21.73 18.98 35.78
N GLY A 38 -20.64 18.73 35.05
CA GLY A 38 -19.29 18.56 35.59
C GLY A 38 -18.92 17.11 35.90
N ASP A 39 -19.87 16.17 35.97
CA ASP A 39 -19.55 14.77 36.19
C ASP A 39 -18.76 14.19 35.02
N TYR A 40 -17.68 13.49 35.32
CA TYR A 40 -16.90 12.77 34.31
C TYR A 40 -16.42 11.40 34.78
N TYR A 41 -16.26 10.49 33.83
CA TYR A 41 -15.64 9.18 34.02
C TYR A 41 -14.43 9.02 33.10
N VAL A 42 -13.48 8.18 33.49
CA VAL A 42 -12.35 7.79 32.64
C VAL A 42 -12.63 6.41 32.05
N VAL A 43 -12.48 6.26 30.73
CA VAL A 43 -12.76 5.00 30.05
C VAL A 43 -11.74 3.94 30.49
N SER A 44 -12.20 2.84 31.07
CA SER A 44 -11.35 1.70 31.48
C SER A 44 -11.36 0.55 30.47
N VAL A 45 -12.39 0.47 29.62
CA VAL A 45 -12.52 -0.50 28.53
C VAL A 45 -13.06 0.24 27.31
N SER A 46 -12.35 0.17 26.19
CA SER A 46 -12.78 0.79 24.93
C SER A 46 -14.09 0.18 24.43
N GLY A 47 -14.83 0.94 23.62
CA GLY A 47 -16.09 0.43 23.08
C GLY A 47 -16.88 1.47 22.29
N THR A 48 -18.05 1.03 21.83
CA THR A 48 -18.85 1.75 20.84
C THR A 48 -20.20 2.26 21.34
N THR A 49 -20.43 2.29 22.66
CA THR A 49 -21.66 2.86 23.24
C THR A 49 -21.85 4.30 22.77
N SER A 50 -23.00 4.58 22.14
CA SER A 50 -23.32 5.92 21.63
C SER A 50 -23.86 6.82 22.75
N LEU A 51 -23.16 7.92 23.02
CA LEU A 51 -23.63 9.02 23.86
C LEU A 51 -23.56 10.32 23.07
N ASN A 52 -24.72 10.94 22.86
CA ASN A 52 -24.83 12.22 22.16
C ASN A 52 -24.10 12.27 20.80
N GLY A 53 -24.17 11.17 20.04
CA GLY A 53 -23.54 11.03 18.72
C GLY A 53 -22.06 10.60 18.76
N ILE A 54 -21.47 10.44 19.95
CA ILE A 54 -20.11 9.95 20.13
C ILE A 54 -20.15 8.45 20.43
N SER A 55 -19.53 7.64 19.59
CA SER A 55 -19.51 6.18 19.71
C SER A 55 -18.12 5.56 19.56
N ASN A 56 -17.05 6.35 19.71
CA ASN A 56 -15.69 5.86 19.67
C ASN A 56 -14.99 6.29 20.96
N TRP A 57 -14.72 5.34 21.85
CA TRP A 57 -14.14 5.59 23.16
C TRP A 57 -12.90 4.71 23.33
N GLY A 58 -11.73 5.33 23.44
CA GLY A 58 -10.46 4.68 23.77
C GLY A 58 -10.26 4.58 25.28
N VAL A 59 -9.51 3.56 25.73
CA VAL A 59 -9.09 3.47 27.15
C VAL A 59 -8.30 4.73 27.50
N GLY A 60 -8.69 5.42 28.56
CA GLY A 60 -8.09 6.69 29.00
C GLY A 60 -8.86 7.94 28.56
N ASP A 61 -9.79 7.85 27.60
CA ASP A 61 -10.67 8.98 27.25
C ASP A 61 -11.54 9.38 28.44
N TRP A 62 -11.92 10.66 28.51
CA TRP A 62 -12.85 11.15 29.52
C TRP A 62 -14.21 11.39 28.89
N VAL A 63 -15.25 10.85 29.51
CA VAL A 63 -16.65 11.13 29.18
C VAL A 63 -17.19 12.12 30.21
N THR A 64 -17.48 13.35 29.78
CA THR A 64 -17.80 14.49 30.66
C THR A 64 -19.16 15.08 30.32
N PHE A 65 -20.02 15.30 31.30
CA PHE A 65 -21.33 15.92 31.08
C PHE A 65 -21.26 17.43 31.27
N ASN A 66 -21.60 18.21 30.24
CA ASN A 66 -21.53 19.68 30.29
C ASN A 66 -22.78 20.36 30.89
N GLY A 67 -23.77 19.57 31.29
CA GLY A 67 -25.08 20.03 31.76
C GLY A 67 -26.22 19.87 30.74
N ALA A 68 -25.89 19.54 29.49
CA ALA A 68 -26.86 19.22 28.45
C ALA A 68 -26.53 17.91 27.73
N VAL A 69 -25.26 17.68 27.41
CA VAL A 69 -24.79 16.52 26.65
C VAL A 69 -23.49 15.96 27.24
N TRP A 70 -23.24 14.68 26.97
CA TRP A 70 -21.94 14.05 27.17
C TRP A 70 -20.98 14.48 26.06
N GLN A 71 -19.75 14.83 26.45
CA GLN A 71 -18.65 15.20 25.57
C GLN A 71 -17.46 14.28 25.82
N ARG A 72 -16.64 14.07 24.80
CA ARG A 72 -15.39 13.33 24.90
C ARG A 72 -14.23 14.31 25.04
N VAL A 73 -13.36 14.08 26.02
CA VAL A 73 -12.01 14.65 26.07
C VAL A 73 -11.04 13.49 25.81
N GLU A 74 -10.26 13.60 24.74
CA GLU A 74 -9.34 12.54 24.32
C GLU A 74 -8.21 12.40 25.34
N GLY A 75 -8.00 11.18 25.84
CA GLY A 75 -7.09 10.93 26.95
C GLY A 75 -6.29 9.63 26.84
N GLY A 76 -6.42 8.87 25.76
CA GLY A 76 -5.66 7.63 25.55
C GLY A 76 -5.52 7.13 24.10
N ALA A 77 -4.73 6.07 23.93
CA ALA A 77 -3.74 5.91 22.84
C ALA A 77 -4.24 5.40 21.48
N ASP A 78 -5.48 4.96 21.31
CA ASP A 78 -5.90 4.26 20.09
C ASP A 78 -7.05 4.97 19.38
N GLY A 79 -6.70 5.92 18.52
CA GLY A 79 -7.65 6.51 17.59
C GLY A 79 -7.99 5.51 16.47
N ASN A 80 -9.21 4.96 16.49
CA ASN A 80 -9.77 4.30 15.31
C ASN A 80 -10.36 5.36 14.38
N PHE A 81 -9.58 5.81 13.39
CA PHE A 81 -9.99 6.84 12.44
C PHE A 81 -10.60 6.21 11.19
N VAL A 82 -11.81 6.61 10.81
CA VAL A 82 -12.44 6.21 9.54
C VAL A 82 -11.90 7.06 8.38
N ASN A 83 -11.63 8.34 8.63
CA ASN A 83 -10.99 9.26 7.70
C ASN A 83 -9.91 10.04 8.45
N LEU A 84 -8.73 10.18 7.86
CA LEU A 84 -7.70 11.11 8.29
C LEU A 84 -7.55 12.19 7.21
N THR A 85 -7.94 13.43 7.54
CA THR A 85 -7.82 14.58 6.63
C THR A 85 -6.92 15.62 7.29
N ALA A 86 -5.76 15.89 6.67
CA ALA A 86 -4.82 16.92 7.13
C ALA A 86 -4.79 18.07 6.11
N THR A 87 -5.15 19.28 6.56
CA THR A 87 -5.17 20.50 5.73
C THR A 87 -4.25 21.57 6.32
N GLY A 88 -3.55 22.33 5.47
CA GLY A 88 -2.73 23.46 5.92
C GLY A 88 -1.39 23.07 6.56
N LEU A 89 -0.84 21.91 6.19
CA LEU A 89 0.45 21.45 6.70
C LEU A 89 1.59 22.39 6.25
N SER A 90 2.40 22.84 7.21
CA SER A 90 3.61 23.63 6.96
C SER A 90 4.90 22.78 6.85
N GLN A 91 4.79 21.47 7.09
CA GLN A 91 5.87 20.47 7.03
C GLN A 91 5.31 19.13 6.53
N THR A 92 6.19 18.16 6.28
CA THR A 92 5.83 16.79 5.86
C THR A 92 4.95 16.09 6.89
N ALA A 93 3.85 15.48 6.44
CA ALA A 93 3.08 14.53 7.25
C ALA A 93 3.67 13.13 7.12
N GLU A 94 3.90 12.46 8.24
CA GLU A 94 4.43 11.09 8.29
C GLU A 94 3.45 10.15 9.01
N LEU A 95 3.28 8.94 8.47
CA LEU A 95 2.63 7.83 9.15
C LEU A 95 3.73 6.91 9.70
N ARG A 96 3.86 6.83 11.03
CA ARG A 96 4.90 6.03 11.70
C ARG A 96 4.28 4.91 12.52
N SER A 97 4.64 3.66 12.19
CA SER A 97 4.37 2.50 13.05
C SER A 97 5.55 2.29 13.99
N THR A 98 5.31 2.39 15.31
CA THR A 98 6.38 2.36 16.33
C THR A 98 6.70 0.94 16.82
N ARG A 99 5.78 -0.02 16.64
CA ARG A 99 5.98 -1.45 16.91
C ARG A 99 5.08 -2.30 16.00
N ALA A 100 5.67 -2.94 14.99
CA ALA A 100 5.04 -4.09 14.33
C ALA A 100 5.35 -5.34 15.17
N VAL A 101 4.35 -5.97 15.77
CA VAL A 101 4.60 -7.19 16.56
C VAL A 101 4.59 -8.35 15.57
N ASN A 102 5.77 -8.93 15.34
CA ASN A 102 6.08 -10.26 14.75
C ASN A 102 5.42 -10.73 13.43
N THR A 103 4.44 -10.02 12.86
CA THR A 103 3.75 -10.32 11.59
C THR A 103 3.12 -9.08 10.92
N ASP A 104 3.27 -7.89 11.49
CA ASP A 104 2.45 -6.73 11.09
C ASP A 104 3.02 -5.92 9.93
N TYR A 105 2.17 -5.67 8.95
CA TYR A 105 2.41 -4.70 7.89
C TYR A 105 2.55 -3.29 8.46
N VAL A 106 3.47 -2.48 7.93
CA VAL A 106 3.59 -1.06 8.29
C VAL A 106 2.38 -0.28 7.75
N THR A 107 1.97 -0.58 6.53
CA THR A 107 0.76 -0.06 5.89
C THR A 107 0.14 -1.18 5.05
N ARG A 108 -1.18 -1.31 5.12
CA ARG A 108 -1.98 -2.24 4.31
C ARG A 108 -3.16 -1.50 3.69
N SER A 109 -3.21 -1.44 2.36
CA SER A 109 -4.36 -0.91 1.61
C SER A 109 -5.14 -2.06 1.00
N VAL A 110 -6.37 -2.31 1.48
CA VAL A 110 -7.26 -3.35 0.95
C VAL A 110 -8.44 -2.68 0.25
N ASN A 111 -8.71 -3.06 -1.00
CA ASN A 111 -9.98 -2.74 -1.64
C ASN A 111 -11.02 -3.81 -1.26
N THR A 112 -12.12 -3.40 -0.62
CA THR A 112 -13.23 -4.28 -0.20
C THR A 112 -14.45 -4.22 -1.14
N GLN A 113 -14.41 -3.42 -2.20
CA GLN A 113 -15.51 -3.32 -3.16
C GLN A 113 -15.40 -4.37 -4.27
N ALA A 114 -16.56 -4.91 -4.69
CA ALA A 114 -16.67 -6.03 -5.62
C ALA A 114 -16.45 -5.67 -7.11
N SER A 115 -15.94 -4.48 -7.43
CA SER A 115 -15.79 -4.02 -8.81
C SER A 115 -14.52 -3.19 -8.99
N GLY A 116 -13.71 -3.59 -9.96
CA GLY A 116 -12.43 -2.97 -10.30
C GLY A 116 -11.26 -3.73 -9.68
N ASP A 117 -10.20 -3.94 -10.46
CA ASP A 117 -9.00 -4.70 -10.10
C ASP A 117 -8.61 -4.57 -8.62
N VAL A 118 -8.55 -5.71 -7.92
CA VAL A 118 -8.17 -5.76 -6.51
C VAL A 118 -6.65 -5.62 -6.42
N TYR A 119 -6.17 -4.40 -6.17
CA TYR A 119 -4.77 -4.15 -5.83
C TYR A 119 -4.66 -3.99 -4.32
N THR A 120 -4.02 -4.96 -3.66
CA THR A 120 -3.63 -4.82 -2.26
C THR A 120 -2.13 -4.61 -2.20
N TYR A 121 -1.70 -3.47 -1.63
CA TYR A 121 -0.29 -3.16 -1.39
C TYR A 121 0.00 -3.26 0.10
N TYR A 122 1.07 -3.98 0.41
CA TYR A 122 1.61 -4.11 1.74
C TYR A 122 3.05 -3.64 1.75
N SER A 123 3.43 -2.87 2.76
CA SER A 123 4.84 -2.64 3.08
C SER A 123 5.20 -3.34 4.39
N SER A 124 6.20 -4.21 4.36
CA SER A 124 6.69 -4.93 5.54
C SER A 124 8.19 -4.73 5.71
N ILE A 125 8.60 -4.49 6.96
CA ILE A 125 9.99 -4.61 7.39
C ILE A 125 9.96 -5.77 8.39
N GLU A 126 10.28 -6.97 7.92
CA GLU A 126 10.49 -8.11 8.81
C GLU A 126 11.62 -7.77 9.81
N SER A 127 11.65 -8.45 10.97
CA SER A 127 12.65 -8.18 12.03
C SER A 127 14.11 -8.32 11.57
N ASN A 128 14.34 -8.90 10.39
CA ASN A 128 15.63 -9.04 9.71
C ASN A 128 15.58 -8.54 8.24
N GLY A 129 14.93 -7.40 7.98
CA GLY A 129 14.59 -6.88 6.63
C GLY A 129 15.74 -6.57 5.65
N ASN A 130 16.99 -6.95 5.96
CA ASN A 130 18.15 -6.84 5.08
C ASN A 130 18.54 -8.21 4.50
N SER A 131 17.58 -8.89 3.88
CA SER A 131 17.82 -10.18 3.21
C SER A 131 17.24 -10.18 1.79
N THR A 132 17.70 -11.12 0.97
CA THR A 132 17.22 -11.30 -0.41
C THR A 132 15.79 -11.86 -0.49
N ASN A 133 15.22 -12.29 0.64
CA ASN A 133 13.91 -12.94 0.70
C ASN A 133 12.85 -12.09 1.44
N SER A 134 13.28 -11.05 2.16
CA SER A 134 12.36 -10.16 2.87
C SER A 134 11.59 -9.30 1.87
N ARG A 135 10.26 -9.44 1.88
CA ARG A 135 9.34 -8.71 1.00
C ARG A 135 9.13 -7.31 1.56
N HIS A 136 9.44 -6.30 0.76
CA HIS A 136 9.24 -4.89 1.10
C HIS A 136 7.96 -4.34 0.47
N PHE A 137 7.62 -4.80 -0.73
CA PHE A 137 6.30 -4.59 -1.33
C PHE A 137 5.76 -5.91 -1.87
N THR A 138 4.45 -6.10 -1.76
CA THR A 138 3.73 -7.21 -2.39
C THR A 138 2.45 -6.68 -2.99
N ALA A 139 2.21 -6.99 -4.26
CA ALA A 139 0.93 -6.79 -4.93
C ALA A 139 0.16 -8.12 -4.97
N VAL A 140 -1.06 -8.12 -4.44
CA VAL A 140 -1.94 -9.30 -4.43
C VAL A 140 -3.17 -9.00 -5.29
N THR A 141 -3.47 -9.91 -6.22
CA THR A 141 -4.65 -9.87 -7.08
C THR A 141 -5.46 -11.15 -6.85
N GLN A 142 -6.71 -11.00 -6.43
CA GLN A 142 -7.62 -12.14 -6.14
C GLN A 142 -7.02 -13.21 -5.19
N GLY A 143 -6.28 -12.78 -4.17
CA GLY A 143 -5.64 -13.69 -3.20
C GLY A 143 -4.32 -14.31 -3.67
N VAL A 144 -3.91 -14.07 -4.92
CA VAL A 144 -2.62 -14.51 -5.46
C VAL A 144 -1.64 -13.35 -5.41
N ALA A 145 -0.51 -13.54 -4.72
CA ALA A 145 0.57 -12.56 -4.75
C ALA A 145 1.20 -12.56 -6.15
N ALA A 146 0.98 -11.51 -6.94
CA ALA A 146 1.35 -11.43 -8.34
C ALA A 146 2.76 -10.86 -8.55
N TRP A 147 3.21 -9.99 -7.64
CA TRP A 147 4.50 -9.31 -7.71
C TRP A 147 5.09 -9.02 -6.33
N PHE A 148 6.42 -9.10 -6.24
CA PHE A 148 7.19 -8.80 -5.03
C PHE A 148 8.34 -7.85 -5.34
N LEU A 149 8.60 -6.90 -4.44
CA LEU A 149 9.86 -6.16 -4.33
C LEU A 149 10.55 -6.60 -3.03
N TYR A 150 11.78 -7.07 -3.14
CA TYR A 150 12.57 -7.53 -1.99
C TYR A 150 13.49 -6.42 -1.45
N GLY A 151 14.00 -6.62 -0.23
CA GLY A 151 14.84 -5.63 0.45
C GLY A 151 16.17 -5.30 -0.24
N ASN A 152 16.65 -6.17 -1.13
CA ASN A 152 17.82 -5.89 -1.97
C ASN A 152 17.48 -5.22 -3.32
N GLY A 153 16.22 -4.79 -3.51
CA GLY A 153 15.74 -4.15 -4.74
C GLY A 153 15.38 -5.11 -5.88
N THR A 154 15.57 -6.43 -5.70
CA THR A 154 15.15 -7.40 -6.72
C THR A 154 13.63 -7.50 -6.77
N THR A 155 13.10 -7.84 -7.95
CA THR A 155 11.67 -8.07 -8.15
C THR A 155 11.42 -9.48 -8.62
N SER A 156 10.26 -10.05 -8.25
CA SER A 156 9.79 -11.33 -8.78
C SER A 156 8.31 -11.26 -9.14
N PHE A 157 7.94 -12.15 -10.06
CA PHE A 157 6.59 -12.29 -10.58
C PHE A 157 6.16 -13.74 -10.42
N THR A 158 4.89 -13.95 -10.07
CA THR A 158 4.34 -15.30 -9.92
C THR A 158 4.17 -15.96 -11.28
N SER A 159 4.68 -17.19 -11.42
CA SER A 159 4.76 -17.91 -12.70
C SER A 159 4.62 -19.44 -12.52
N ASP A 160 3.96 -19.87 -11.45
CA ASP A 160 3.71 -21.29 -11.17
C ASP A 160 2.79 -21.92 -12.23
N GLU A 161 2.99 -23.21 -12.55
CA GLU A 161 2.19 -23.93 -13.54
C GLU A 161 0.73 -24.03 -13.13
N CYS A 162 0.44 -24.12 -11.82
CA CYS A 162 -0.94 -24.23 -11.33
C CYS A 162 -1.76 -22.95 -11.52
N LEU A 163 -1.09 -21.83 -11.86
CA LEU A 163 -1.70 -20.54 -12.12
C LEU A 163 -1.79 -20.22 -13.61
N LYS A 164 -1.45 -21.17 -14.48
CA LYS A 164 -1.46 -21.01 -15.93
C LYS A 164 -2.38 -22.05 -16.57
N ARG A 165 -2.87 -21.74 -17.77
CA ARG A 165 -3.65 -22.62 -18.63
C ARG A 165 -3.23 -22.42 -20.08
N ASP A 166 -3.59 -23.36 -20.95
CA ASP A 166 -3.35 -23.27 -22.40
C ASP A 166 -1.86 -22.99 -22.74
N ILE A 167 -0.95 -23.72 -22.06
CA ILE A 167 0.49 -23.49 -22.17
C ILE A 167 1.00 -24.06 -23.51
N GLU A 168 1.52 -23.17 -24.37
CA GLU A 168 2.14 -23.52 -25.65
C GLU A 168 3.55 -22.94 -25.79
N THR A 169 4.37 -23.60 -26.62
CA THR A 169 5.68 -23.08 -27.01
C THR A 169 5.53 -21.87 -27.90
N THR A 170 6.29 -20.80 -27.61
CA THR A 170 6.26 -19.58 -28.42
C THR A 170 6.88 -19.78 -29.82
N ARG A 171 6.53 -18.88 -30.75
CA ARG A 171 7.08 -18.85 -32.12
C ARG A 171 8.57 -18.46 -32.17
N ASP A 172 9.19 -18.68 -33.32
CA ASP A 172 10.48 -18.09 -33.68
C ASP A 172 10.31 -16.69 -34.32
N GLY A 173 11.43 -16.04 -34.62
CA GLY A 173 11.51 -14.77 -35.33
C GLY A 173 11.58 -13.54 -34.43
N TYR A 174 11.68 -13.74 -33.11
CA TYR A 174 11.78 -12.62 -32.16
C TYR A 174 13.06 -11.81 -32.34
N LEU A 175 14.15 -12.43 -32.79
CA LEU A 175 15.40 -11.74 -33.10
C LEU A 175 15.21 -10.70 -34.22
N GLN A 176 14.44 -11.05 -35.25
CA GLN A 176 14.16 -10.14 -36.36
C GLN A 176 13.24 -8.99 -35.94
N ASP A 177 12.30 -9.27 -35.04
CA ASP A 177 11.40 -8.26 -34.51
C ASP A 177 12.12 -7.26 -33.60
N ILE A 178 12.93 -7.72 -32.65
CA ILE A 178 13.62 -6.82 -31.72
C ILE A 178 14.67 -5.95 -32.42
N SER A 179 15.27 -6.46 -33.51
CA SER A 179 16.20 -5.71 -34.37
C SER A 179 15.58 -4.47 -35.04
N LYS A 180 14.24 -4.39 -35.13
CA LYS A 180 13.52 -3.22 -35.68
C LYS A 180 13.39 -2.07 -34.66
N ILE A 181 13.60 -2.35 -33.37
CA ILE A 181 13.41 -1.40 -32.28
C ILE A 181 14.73 -0.70 -31.98
N ARG A 182 14.74 0.63 -31.97
CA ARG A 182 15.96 1.38 -31.65
C ARG A 182 16.11 1.55 -30.14
N ILE A 183 17.30 1.26 -29.65
CA ILE A 183 17.72 1.65 -28.30
C ILE A 183 18.21 3.09 -28.35
N VAL A 184 17.58 3.95 -27.55
CA VAL A 184 17.81 5.40 -27.56
C VAL A 184 18.42 5.87 -26.24
N LYS A 185 18.98 7.08 -26.27
CA LYS A 185 19.36 7.83 -25.08
C LYS A 185 18.51 9.09 -24.98
N TYR A 186 17.82 9.31 -23.87
CA TYR A 186 16.89 10.43 -23.70
C TYR A 186 17.13 11.20 -22.40
N LYS A 187 16.57 12.40 -22.30
CA LYS A 187 16.38 13.13 -21.04
C LYS A 187 14.89 13.35 -20.84
N TRP A 188 14.42 13.34 -19.60
CA TRP A 188 13.04 13.73 -19.30
C TRP A 188 12.80 15.20 -19.64
N LYS A 189 11.64 15.52 -20.23
CA LYS A 189 11.28 16.90 -20.59
C LYS A 189 11.28 17.85 -19.39
N ASN A 190 10.87 17.35 -18.22
CA ASN A 190 10.82 18.11 -16.97
C ASN A 190 12.04 17.81 -16.06
N GLY A 191 13.10 17.21 -16.60
CA GLY A 191 14.35 16.99 -15.87
C GLY A 191 15.20 18.26 -15.85
N PRO A 192 16.17 18.37 -14.91
CA PRO A 192 17.08 19.51 -14.89
C PRO A 192 18.00 19.50 -16.13
N ASP A 193 18.44 20.67 -16.58
CA ASP A 193 19.26 20.79 -17.81
C ASP A 193 20.56 19.97 -17.74
N ASN A 194 21.13 19.86 -16.55
CA ASN A 194 22.34 19.08 -16.27
C ASN A 194 22.09 17.57 -16.09
N ALA A 195 20.86 17.09 -16.29
CA ALA A 195 20.54 15.66 -16.20
C ALA A 195 21.38 14.84 -17.20
N HIS A 196 21.78 13.64 -16.77
CA HIS A 196 22.38 12.66 -17.65
C HIS A 196 21.34 12.07 -18.60
N LYS A 197 21.80 11.57 -19.76
CA LYS A 197 20.91 10.81 -20.64
C LYS A 197 20.70 9.40 -20.09
N GLU A 198 19.45 8.97 -20.03
CA GLU A 198 19.05 7.61 -19.69
C GLU A 198 19.02 6.75 -20.95
N LEU A 199 19.32 5.45 -20.82
CA LEU A 199 19.20 4.46 -21.87
C LEU A 199 17.79 3.85 -21.83
N GLY A 200 17.13 3.74 -22.98
CA GLY A 200 15.81 3.11 -23.03
C GLY A 200 15.28 2.99 -24.46
N TRP A 201 13.96 3.05 -24.60
CA TRP A 201 13.24 2.89 -25.87
C TRP A 201 12.11 3.92 -25.99
N ILE A 202 11.57 4.04 -27.20
CA ILE A 202 10.38 4.85 -27.49
C ILE A 202 9.17 3.92 -27.57
N ALA A 203 8.16 4.13 -26.72
CA ALA A 203 6.99 3.25 -26.65
C ALA A 203 6.25 3.13 -27.99
N GLN A 204 6.21 4.19 -28.78
CA GLN A 204 5.60 4.21 -30.12
C GLN A 204 6.35 3.32 -31.12
N GLU A 205 7.69 3.24 -31.03
CA GLU A 205 8.48 2.33 -31.87
C GLU A 205 8.27 0.88 -31.43
N VAL A 206 8.17 0.64 -30.12
CA VAL A 206 7.83 -0.69 -29.58
C VAL A 206 6.45 -1.13 -30.03
N GLU A 207 5.46 -0.25 -30.02
CA GLU A 207 4.07 -0.54 -30.40
C GLU A 207 3.94 -1.01 -31.86
N GLN A 208 4.75 -0.47 -32.78
CA GLN A 208 4.75 -0.88 -34.19
C GLN A 208 5.17 -2.34 -34.37
N VAL A 209 5.95 -2.90 -33.44
CA VAL A 209 6.48 -4.27 -33.49
C VAL A 209 5.70 -5.20 -32.55
N PHE A 210 5.42 -4.74 -31.33
CA PHE A 210 4.77 -5.49 -30.25
C PHE A 210 3.60 -4.68 -29.64
N PRO A 211 2.48 -4.50 -30.36
CA PRO A 211 1.38 -3.66 -29.92
C PRO A 211 0.79 -4.11 -28.57
N GLY A 212 0.71 -5.43 -28.33
CA GLY A 212 0.20 -5.98 -27.06
C GLY A 212 1.09 -5.75 -25.83
N LEU A 213 2.32 -5.24 -26.02
CA LEU A 213 3.23 -4.88 -24.93
C LEU A 213 3.17 -3.40 -24.58
N VAL A 214 2.36 -2.61 -25.29
CA VAL A 214 2.18 -1.19 -25.05
C VAL A 214 0.76 -0.95 -24.54
N GLN A 215 0.66 -0.21 -23.43
CA GLN A 215 -0.60 0.24 -22.85
C GLN A 215 -0.71 1.74 -23.01
N GLU A 216 -1.93 2.22 -23.18
CA GLU A 216 -2.25 3.64 -23.17
C GLU A 216 -2.87 3.97 -21.81
N GLU A 217 -2.29 4.97 -21.15
CA GLU A 217 -2.72 5.46 -19.85
C GLU A 217 -3.24 6.89 -20.02
N GLU A 218 -4.35 7.20 -19.37
CA GLU A 218 -4.97 8.52 -19.39
C GLU A 218 -4.66 9.27 -18.10
N LEU A 219 -4.23 10.52 -18.23
CA LEU A 219 -4.05 11.45 -17.11
C LEU A 219 -5.40 12.06 -16.74
N GLU A 220 -5.54 12.54 -15.50
CA GLU A 220 -6.77 13.19 -15.01
C GLU A 220 -7.22 14.38 -15.87
N ASN A 221 -6.30 15.01 -16.60
CA ASN A 221 -6.59 16.13 -17.51
C ASN A 221 -7.02 15.67 -18.93
N GLY A 222 -7.23 14.38 -19.15
CA GLY A 222 -7.62 13.78 -20.43
C GLY A 222 -6.49 13.58 -21.43
N ALA A 223 -5.25 13.93 -21.10
CA ALA A 223 -4.11 13.63 -21.97
C ALA A 223 -3.67 12.17 -21.80
N SER A 224 -3.32 11.48 -22.89
CA SER A 224 -2.85 10.11 -22.84
C SER A 224 -1.33 9.98 -23.07
N PHE A 225 -0.75 8.92 -22.53
CA PHE A 225 0.64 8.52 -22.76
C PHE A 225 0.77 7.00 -22.84
N LYS A 226 1.90 6.51 -23.37
CA LYS A 226 2.13 5.09 -23.59
C LYS A 226 3.13 4.50 -22.60
N VAL A 227 2.84 3.31 -22.09
CA VAL A 227 3.66 2.55 -21.14
C VAL A 227 4.03 1.20 -21.75
N VAL A 228 5.27 0.77 -21.59
CA VAL A 228 5.75 -0.53 -22.10
C VAL A 228 5.79 -1.56 -20.97
N LYS A 229 5.29 -2.77 -21.23
CA LYS A 229 5.41 -3.94 -20.34
C LYS A 229 6.82 -4.53 -20.40
N SER A 230 7.79 -3.78 -19.88
CA SER A 230 9.23 -4.06 -19.98
C SER A 230 9.64 -5.46 -19.55
N SER A 231 8.99 -6.02 -18.53
CA SER A 231 9.32 -7.36 -17.99
C SER A 231 9.13 -8.49 -19.02
N VAL A 232 8.25 -8.32 -20.01
CA VAL A 232 8.00 -9.32 -21.06
C VAL A 232 9.17 -9.42 -22.04
N PHE A 233 10.05 -8.42 -22.11
CA PHE A 233 11.24 -8.50 -22.96
C PHE A 233 12.26 -9.52 -22.46
N VAL A 234 12.24 -9.91 -21.17
CA VAL A 234 13.16 -10.92 -20.64
C VAL A 234 12.98 -12.29 -21.33
N PRO A 235 11.77 -12.89 -21.38
CA PRO A 235 11.58 -14.13 -22.13
C PRO A 235 11.77 -13.96 -23.64
N ILE A 236 11.46 -12.79 -24.23
CA ILE A 236 11.75 -12.51 -25.64
C ILE A 236 13.26 -12.58 -25.91
N LEU A 237 14.06 -11.91 -25.09
CA LEU A 237 15.52 -11.92 -25.21
C LEU A 237 16.09 -13.34 -25.03
N LEU A 238 15.54 -14.13 -24.11
CA LEU A 238 15.91 -15.54 -23.95
C LEU A 238 15.64 -16.32 -25.26
N LYS A 239 14.47 -16.11 -25.88
CA LYS A 239 14.15 -16.74 -27.17
C LYS A 239 15.08 -16.27 -28.29
N CYS A 240 15.42 -14.98 -28.36
CA CYS A 240 16.42 -14.47 -29.30
C CYS A 240 17.79 -15.13 -29.12
N VAL A 241 18.23 -15.38 -27.88
CA VAL A 241 19.49 -16.08 -27.61
C VAL A 241 19.44 -17.54 -28.10
N GLN A 242 18.29 -18.21 -27.96
CA GLN A 242 18.08 -19.56 -28.50
C GLN A 242 18.14 -19.56 -30.03
N GLU A 243 17.50 -18.59 -30.69
CA GLU A 243 17.53 -18.40 -32.15
C GLU A 243 18.96 -18.15 -32.63
N LEU A 244 19.68 -17.20 -32.01
CA LEU A 244 21.08 -16.90 -32.32
C LEU A 244 21.98 -18.13 -32.16
N LYS A 245 21.76 -18.94 -31.12
CA LYS A 245 22.51 -20.17 -30.92
C LYS A 245 22.25 -21.17 -32.05
N ALA A 246 21.01 -21.34 -32.48
CA ALA A 246 20.65 -22.21 -33.59
C ALA A 246 21.30 -21.75 -34.91
N GLU A 247 21.28 -20.44 -35.20
CA GLU A 247 21.95 -19.87 -36.37
C GLU A 247 23.48 -20.11 -36.32
N ILE A 248 24.12 -19.88 -35.18
CA ILE A 248 25.55 -20.14 -34.99
C ILE A 248 25.89 -21.62 -35.22
N ASP A 249 25.09 -22.53 -34.69
CA ASP A 249 25.33 -23.97 -34.84
C ASP A 249 25.14 -24.40 -36.32
N SER A 250 24.14 -23.84 -37.02
CA SER A 250 23.96 -24.04 -38.47
C SER A 250 25.17 -23.54 -39.27
N LEU A 251 25.60 -22.30 -39.03
CA LEU A 251 26.75 -21.70 -39.72
C LEU A 251 28.04 -22.48 -39.47
N LYS A 252 28.25 -23.00 -38.25
CA LYS A 252 29.39 -23.87 -37.94
C LYS A 252 29.35 -25.18 -38.72
N SER A 253 28.17 -25.79 -38.87
CA SER A 253 28.00 -27.02 -39.63
C SER A 253 28.24 -26.80 -41.13
N GLU A 254 27.77 -25.69 -41.68
CA GLU A 254 28.05 -25.31 -43.07
C GLU A 254 29.55 -25.07 -43.29
N ILE A 255 30.20 -24.36 -42.38
CA ILE A 255 31.66 -24.12 -42.44
C ILE A 255 32.44 -25.44 -42.36
N ALA A 256 32.04 -26.37 -41.50
CA ALA A 256 32.65 -27.70 -41.38
C ALA A 256 32.54 -28.47 -42.70
N THR A 257 31.34 -28.50 -43.27
CA THR A 257 31.07 -29.11 -44.58
C THR A 257 31.93 -28.49 -45.69
N ILE A 258 32.00 -27.16 -45.76
CA ILE A 258 32.80 -26.43 -46.77
C ILE A 258 34.29 -26.70 -46.60
N LYS A 259 34.77 -26.84 -45.36
CA LYS A 259 36.18 -27.11 -45.05
C LYS A 259 36.56 -28.59 -45.19
N GLY A 260 35.58 -29.48 -45.38
CA GLY A 260 35.81 -30.93 -45.44
C GLY A 260 36.32 -31.52 -44.11
N VAL A 261 35.94 -30.91 -42.98
CA VAL A 261 36.26 -31.34 -41.60
C VAL A 261 35.01 -31.56 -40.79
#